data_AF-V4NEY3-F1
#
_entry.id   AF-V4NEY3-F1
#
_cell.length_a   1.000
_cell.length_b   1.000
_cell.length_c   1.000
_cell.angle_alpha   90.00
_cell.angle_beta   90.00
_cell.angle_gamma   90.00
#
_symmetry.space_group_name_H-M   'P 1'
#
loop_
_entity.id
_entity.type
_entity.pdbx_description
1 polymer ?
#
loop_
_entity_poly.entity_id
_entity_poly.type
_entity_poly.pdbx_seq_one_letter_code
_entity_poly.pdbx_strand_id
1 'polypeptide(L)'
;MRGPDEKKTDRARSLRKAGNNAEWAVWNGLRNRMLSGRKFVRQLPIGPYFADFACRELNLVIEIDGSQHNDSHDDRVRDLYMNKLGWSVARFVIGDAAPILDTIAGICDGDISESVRSPEFNFYPAWNAPIPSRGEREFDSIFMARAISLARPGHTWPNPAVGCVLVKDGVVIAEGATGDGGRPHAEENALDAAGETARGATAYVTLEPCGKRSSGGASCSERLVAAGVARVVYACDDPSPYASHAGPQRLRNAGIVIESSLLESEAAHLIAPFAYFLKTGKPMVRESGDPAGFDAEFHPNTDADLASELAAWAGRGYRHLYVLPGSDLAKSLRAHGYLTE
;
A
#
# COMPACT_ATOMS: atom_id res chain seq x y z
N MET A 1 -24.16 -20.54 17.56
CA MET A 1 -24.60 -20.46 16.14
C MET A 1 -24.82 -19.00 15.80
N ARG A 2 -23.94 -18.37 15.01
CA ARG A 2 -24.25 -17.08 14.38
C ARG A 2 -25.05 -17.40 13.10
N GLY A 3 -26.26 -16.84 12.98
CA GLY A 3 -27.09 -16.99 11.78
C GLY A 3 -26.40 -16.43 10.53
N PRO A 4 -26.89 -16.77 9.33
CA PRO A 4 -26.30 -16.28 8.08
C PRO A 4 -26.36 -14.75 8.01
N ASP A 5 -25.23 -14.14 7.62
CA ASP A 5 -25.16 -12.71 7.30
C ASP A 5 -25.96 -12.46 6.01
N GLU A 6 -27.15 -11.86 6.15
CA GLU A 6 -28.10 -11.66 5.05
C GLU A 6 -27.50 -10.81 3.91
N LYS A 7 -26.73 -9.76 4.24
CA LYS A 7 -26.10 -8.88 3.25
C LYS A 7 -25.05 -9.62 2.42
N LYS A 8 -24.20 -10.42 3.07
CA LYS A 8 -23.21 -11.25 2.36
C LYS A 8 -23.88 -12.33 1.50
N THR A 9 -24.98 -12.89 1.99
CA THR A 9 -25.75 -13.91 1.28
C THR A 9 -26.38 -13.34 0.00
N ASP A 10 -26.94 -12.14 0.07
CA ASP A 10 -27.56 -11.48 -1.09
C ASP A 10 -26.52 -11.01 -2.11
N ARG A 11 -25.36 -10.53 -1.67
CA ARG A 11 -24.23 -10.21 -2.56
C ARG A 11 -23.72 -11.44 -3.31
N ALA A 12 -23.54 -12.58 -2.61
CA ALA A 12 -23.16 -13.83 -3.25
C ALA A 12 -24.20 -14.28 -4.30
N ARG A 13 -25.50 -14.08 -4.03
CA ARG A 13 -26.59 -14.39 -4.98
C ARG A 13 -26.55 -13.49 -6.22
N SER A 14 -26.26 -12.19 -6.07
CA SER A 14 -26.16 -11.29 -7.22
C SER A 14 -24.96 -11.64 -8.11
N LEU A 15 -23.80 -11.96 -7.51
CA LEU A 15 -22.59 -12.34 -8.26
C LEU A 15 -22.80 -13.61 -9.08
N ARG A 16 -23.56 -14.59 -8.56
CA ARG A 16 -23.90 -15.82 -9.31
C ARG A 16 -24.68 -15.56 -10.60
N LYS A 17 -25.42 -14.46 -10.69
CA LYS A 17 -26.21 -14.10 -11.89
C LYS A 17 -25.39 -13.38 -12.96
N ALA A 18 -24.19 -12.90 -12.64
CA ALA A 18 -23.38 -12.06 -13.51
C ALA A 18 -22.24 -12.79 -14.24
N GLY A 19 -22.04 -14.09 -13.97
CA GLY A 19 -20.86 -14.84 -14.46
C GLY A 19 -20.78 -14.96 -15.99
N ASN A 20 -19.55 -14.96 -16.51
CA ASN A 20 -19.24 -15.15 -17.93
C ASN A 20 -19.31 -16.65 -18.35
N ASN A 21 -19.26 -16.93 -19.66
CA ASN A 21 -19.35 -18.30 -20.19
C ASN A 21 -18.23 -19.23 -19.70
N ALA A 22 -17.02 -18.70 -19.42
CA ALA A 22 -15.86 -19.48 -18.99
C ALA A 22 -16.00 -19.93 -17.53
N GLU A 23 -16.40 -19.04 -16.62
CA GLU A 23 -16.74 -19.38 -15.23
C GLU A 23 -17.84 -20.45 -15.17
N TRP A 24 -18.82 -20.37 -16.07
CA TRP A 24 -19.88 -21.36 -16.15
C TRP A 24 -19.37 -22.74 -16.60
N ALA A 25 -18.45 -22.78 -17.57
CA ALA A 25 -17.82 -24.01 -18.02
C ALA A 25 -16.97 -24.66 -16.91
N VAL A 26 -16.14 -23.88 -16.22
CA VAL A 26 -15.36 -24.34 -15.05
C VAL A 26 -16.30 -24.83 -13.95
N TRP A 27 -17.39 -24.10 -13.66
CA TRP A 27 -18.38 -24.52 -12.66
C TRP A 27 -18.99 -25.89 -12.97
N ASN A 28 -19.29 -26.19 -14.23
CA ASN A 28 -19.84 -27.49 -14.61
C ASN A 28 -18.87 -28.65 -14.36
N GLY A 29 -17.56 -28.41 -14.46
CA GLY A 29 -16.54 -29.38 -14.09
C GLY A 29 -16.36 -29.53 -12.57
N LEU A 30 -16.56 -28.46 -11.80
CA LEU A 30 -16.36 -28.46 -10.35
C LEU A 30 -17.57 -28.95 -9.54
N ARG A 31 -18.79 -28.75 -10.05
CA ARG A 31 -20.03 -29.02 -9.30
C ARG A 31 -20.24 -30.51 -9.07
N ASN A 32 -21.15 -30.83 -8.15
CA ASN A 32 -21.59 -32.21 -7.89
C ASN A 32 -20.45 -33.21 -7.59
N ARG A 33 -19.32 -32.73 -7.03
CA ARG A 33 -18.15 -33.57 -6.74
C ARG A 33 -17.52 -34.21 -7.99
N MET A 34 -17.71 -33.61 -9.17
CA MET A 34 -17.21 -34.14 -10.43
C MET A 34 -15.67 -34.10 -10.54
N LEU A 35 -15.01 -33.14 -9.87
CA LEU A 35 -13.56 -33.04 -9.84
C LEU A 35 -12.98 -33.63 -8.54
N SER A 36 -12.14 -34.66 -8.67
CA SER A 36 -11.47 -35.40 -7.57
C SER A 36 -12.39 -35.81 -6.39
N GLY A 37 -13.70 -35.98 -6.64
CA GLY A 37 -14.69 -36.27 -5.58
C GLY A 37 -14.95 -35.12 -4.58
N ARG A 38 -14.38 -33.94 -4.80
CA ARG A 38 -14.35 -32.81 -3.85
C ARG A 38 -15.54 -31.88 -4.02
N LYS A 39 -16.06 -31.35 -2.90
CA LYS A 39 -17.19 -30.41 -2.95
C LYS A 39 -16.71 -28.96 -3.10
N PHE A 40 -16.91 -28.42 -4.29
CA PHE A 40 -16.76 -26.99 -4.55
C PHE A 40 -18.07 -26.22 -4.35
N VAL A 41 -17.94 -24.97 -3.92
CA VAL A 41 -19.03 -23.99 -3.86
C VAL A 41 -18.68 -22.75 -4.67
N ARG A 42 -19.70 -22.01 -5.12
CA ARG A 42 -19.54 -20.72 -5.80
C ARG A 42 -19.70 -19.52 -4.89
N GLN A 43 -18.88 -18.50 -5.12
CA GLN A 43 -19.00 -17.16 -4.54
C GLN A 43 -19.00 -17.27 -3.00
N LEU A 44 -17.95 -17.90 -2.46
CA LEU A 44 -17.80 -18.16 -1.03
C LEU A 44 -17.28 -16.90 -0.33
N PRO A 45 -18.03 -16.31 0.62
CA PRO A 45 -17.47 -15.26 1.46
C PRO A 45 -16.31 -15.80 2.32
N ILE A 46 -15.15 -15.17 2.20
CA ILE A 46 -13.95 -15.39 3.02
C ILE A 46 -13.53 -14.02 3.55
N GLY A 47 -13.90 -13.73 4.80
CA GLY A 47 -13.70 -12.40 5.39
C GLY A 47 -14.43 -11.29 4.64
N PRO A 48 -13.73 -10.23 4.16
CA PRO A 48 -14.31 -9.16 3.36
C PRO A 48 -14.43 -9.52 1.86
N TYR A 49 -13.83 -10.61 1.40
CA TYR A 49 -13.76 -10.99 -0.02
C TYR A 49 -14.68 -12.17 -0.36
N PHE A 50 -14.89 -12.43 -1.65
CA PHE A 50 -15.72 -13.52 -2.16
C PHE A 50 -14.94 -14.34 -3.20
N ALA A 51 -14.55 -15.56 -2.85
CA ALA A 51 -13.89 -16.48 -3.77
C ALA A 51 -14.85 -16.97 -4.87
N ASP A 52 -14.42 -16.96 -6.14
CA ASP A 52 -15.24 -17.43 -7.26
C ASP A 52 -15.69 -18.88 -7.06
N PHE A 53 -14.73 -19.74 -6.74
CA PHE A 53 -14.99 -21.09 -6.25
C PHE A 53 -14.14 -21.42 -5.03
N ALA A 54 -14.65 -22.33 -4.20
CA ALA A 54 -13.88 -22.81 -3.07
C ALA A 54 -14.22 -24.25 -2.68
N CYS A 55 -13.20 -25.03 -2.35
CA CYS A 55 -13.30 -26.34 -1.72
C CYS A 55 -12.95 -26.22 -0.23
N ARG A 56 -13.96 -26.29 0.64
CA ARG A 56 -13.75 -26.23 2.10
C ARG A 56 -13.01 -27.45 2.65
N GLU A 57 -13.11 -28.60 1.98
CA GLU A 57 -12.45 -29.83 2.43
C GLU A 57 -10.92 -29.71 2.36
N LEU A 58 -10.41 -28.90 1.43
CA LEU A 58 -8.98 -28.69 1.19
C LEU A 58 -8.51 -27.29 1.59
N ASN A 59 -9.40 -26.44 2.11
CA ASN A 59 -9.20 -25.00 2.21
C ASN A 59 -8.61 -24.41 0.92
N LEU A 60 -9.19 -24.73 -0.24
CA LEU A 60 -8.71 -24.25 -1.53
C LEU A 60 -9.67 -23.23 -2.14
N VAL A 61 -9.14 -22.08 -2.53
CA VAL A 61 -9.80 -21.01 -3.29
C VAL A 61 -9.35 -21.09 -4.74
N ILE A 62 -10.31 -20.95 -5.66
CA ILE A 62 -10.08 -20.83 -7.10
C ILE A 62 -10.67 -19.48 -7.56
N GLU A 63 -9.86 -18.66 -8.20
CA GLU A 63 -10.25 -17.37 -8.81
C GLU A 63 -10.05 -17.44 -10.33
N ILE A 64 -11.04 -16.99 -11.11
CA ILE A 64 -10.98 -16.95 -12.58
C ILE A 64 -11.03 -15.49 -13.02
N ASP A 65 -9.88 -14.91 -13.39
CA ASP A 65 -9.81 -13.48 -13.71
C ASP A 65 -10.04 -13.18 -15.18
N GLY A 66 -10.90 -12.20 -15.45
CA GLY A 66 -11.29 -11.77 -16.80
C GLY A 66 -10.25 -10.93 -17.57
N SER A 67 -9.11 -10.58 -16.99
CA SER A 67 -8.08 -9.76 -17.66
C SER A 67 -6.68 -10.29 -17.42
N GLN A 68 -5.95 -10.55 -18.51
CA GLN A 68 -4.50 -10.42 -18.49
C GLN A 68 -4.18 -8.96 -18.15
N HIS A 69 -3.19 -8.74 -17.29
CA HIS A 69 -2.64 -7.46 -16.84
C HIS A 69 -3.05 -7.01 -15.44
N ASN A 70 -2.00 -6.82 -14.65
CA ASN A 70 -1.92 -6.39 -13.25
C ASN A 70 -2.39 -7.42 -12.23
N ASP A 71 -1.39 -8.15 -11.73
CA ASP A 71 -1.26 -8.53 -10.31
C ASP A 71 -1.41 -7.24 -9.47
N SER A 72 -2.65 -6.77 -9.34
CA SER A 72 -2.96 -5.49 -8.74
C SER A 72 -2.66 -5.57 -7.26
N HIS A 73 -2.34 -4.43 -6.65
CA HIS A 73 -2.13 -4.38 -5.21
C HIS A 73 -3.30 -5.02 -4.45
N ASP A 74 -4.53 -4.74 -4.89
CA ASP A 74 -5.74 -5.19 -4.22
C ASP A 74 -5.91 -6.71 -4.31
N ASP A 75 -5.54 -7.32 -5.43
CA ASP A 75 -5.58 -8.78 -5.63
C ASP A 75 -4.55 -9.50 -4.76
N ARG A 76 -3.34 -8.95 -4.64
CA ARG A 76 -2.34 -9.49 -3.72
C ARG A 76 -2.83 -9.43 -2.29
N VAL A 77 -3.36 -8.29 -1.84
CA VAL A 77 -3.89 -8.16 -0.47
C VAL A 77 -5.01 -9.16 -0.20
N ARG A 78 -5.89 -9.39 -1.18
CA ARG A 78 -6.94 -10.41 -1.12
C ARG A 78 -6.39 -11.83 -0.98
N ASP A 79 -5.43 -12.21 -1.82
CA ASP A 79 -4.87 -13.57 -1.81
C ASP A 79 -4.16 -13.85 -0.48
N LEU A 80 -3.43 -12.86 0.03
CA LEU A 80 -2.77 -12.92 1.34
C LEU A 80 -3.75 -13.02 2.49
N TYR A 81 -4.86 -12.30 2.42
CA TYR A 81 -5.93 -12.40 3.41
C TYR A 81 -6.44 -13.85 3.51
N MET A 82 -6.77 -14.45 2.36
CA MET A 82 -7.28 -15.82 2.33
C MET A 82 -6.22 -16.82 2.78
N ASN A 83 -4.96 -16.62 2.38
CA ASN A 83 -3.84 -17.48 2.77
C ASN A 83 -3.60 -17.49 4.29
N LYS A 84 -3.66 -16.33 4.94
CA LYS A 84 -3.55 -16.23 6.41
C LYS A 84 -4.73 -16.86 7.16
N LEU A 85 -5.91 -16.92 6.55
CA LEU A 85 -7.03 -17.69 7.07
C LEU A 85 -6.89 -19.20 6.83
N GLY A 86 -5.75 -19.65 6.31
CA GLY A 86 -5.45 -21.06 6.06
C GLY A 86 -5.94 -21.56 4.71
N TRP A 87 -6.23 -20.67 3.75
CA TRP A 87 -6.66 -21.06 2.41
C TRP A 87 -5.51 -21.09 1.40
N SER A 88 -5.37 -22.17 0.65
CA SER A 88 -4.60 -22.17 -0.59
C SER A 88 -5.36 -21.34 -1.63
N VAL A 89 -4.66 -20.54 -2.43
CA VAL A 89 -5.27 -19.70 -3.47
C VAL A 89 -4.68 -20.06 -4.83
N ALA A 90 -5.54 -20.45 -5.76
CA ALA A 90 -5.20 -20.75 -7.14
C ALA A 90 -5.92 -19.76 -8.07
N ARG A 91 -5.15 -19.08 -8.92
CA ARG A 91 -5.64 -18.02 -9.80
C ARG A 91 -5.33 -18.35 -11.25
N PHE A 92 -6.36 -18.24 -12.09
CA PHE A 92 -6.29 -18.60 -13.50
C PHE A 92 -6.65 -17.40 -14.36
N VAL A 93 -5.90 -17.21 -15.44
CA VAL A 93 -6.32 -16.31 -16.52
C VAL A 93 -7.55 -16.93 -17.21
N ILE A 94 -8.54 -16.09 -17.55
CA ILE A 94 -9.72 -16.53 -18.29
C ILE A 94 -9.31 -17.23 -19.60
N GLY A 95 -9.82 -18.45 -19.80
CA GLY A 95 -9.46 -19.27 -20.94
C GLY A 95 -10.30 -20.54 -21.01
N ASP A 96 -9.80 -21.54 -21.73
CA ASP A 96 -10.48 -22.83 -21.88
C ASP A 96 -10.61 -23.55 -20.54
N ALA A 97 -11.80 -24.13 -20.29
CA ALA A 97 -12.08 -24.75 -19.00
C ALA A 97 -11.30 -26.04 -18.74
N ALA A 98 -10.93 -26.79 -19.79
CA ALA A 98 -10.27 -28.09 -19.62
C ALA A 98 -8.88 -27.98 -18.97
N PRO A 99 -7.94 -27.14 -19.46
CA PRO A 99 -6.64 -26.94 -18.81
C PRO A 99 -6.74 -26.43 -17.36
N ILE A 100 -7.72 -25.56 -17.09
CA ILE A 100 -7.99 -25.05 -15.74
C ILE A 100 -8.41 -26.21 -14.83
N LEU A 101 -9.38 -27.03 -15.26
CA LEU A 101 -9.87 -28.17 -14.49
C LEU A 101 -8.77 -29.21 -14.23
N ASP A 102 -7.92 -29.50 -15.22
CA ASP A 102 -6.79 -30.42 -15.07
C ASP A 102 -5.81 -29.92 -14.01
N THR A 103 -5.51 -28.62 -14.02
CA THR A 103 -4.63 -28.00 -13.01
C THR A 103 -5.26 -28.04 -11.62
N ILE A 104 -6.56 -27.75 -11.49
CA ILE A 104 -7.27 -27.85 -10.21
C ILE A 104 -7.28 -29.29 -9.68
N ALA A 105 -7.43 -30.28 -10.56
CA ALA A 105 -7.31 -31.69 -10.18
C ALA A 105 -5.92 -32.00 -9.61
N GLY A 106 -4.85 -31.56 -10.29
CA GLY A 106 -3.48 -31.70 -9.79
C GLY A 106 -3.25 -31.08 -8.41
N ILE A 107 -3.86 -29.92 -8.11
CA ILE A 107 -3.83 -29.35 -6.75
C ILE A 107 -4.62 -30.23 -5.77
N CYS A 108 -5.82 -30.68 -6.15
CA CYS A 108 -6.68 -31.50 -5.30
C CYS A 108 -6.07 -32.85 -4.92
N ASP A 109 -5.30 -33.41 -5.84
CA ASP A 109 -4.65 -34.71 -5.72
C ASP A 109 -3.26 -34.61 -5.06
N GLY A 110 -2.75 -33.38 -4.89
CA GLY A 110 -1.49 -33.07 -4.20
C GLY A 110 -0.26 -33.02 -5.08
N ASP A 111 -0.42 -33.23 -6.39
CA ASP A 111 0.64 -33.13 -7.40
C ASP A 111 1.19 -31.70 -7.50
N ILE A 112 0.33 -30.70 -7.25
CA ILE A 112 0.71 -29.28 -7.15
C ILE A 112 0.50 -28.83 -5.69
N SER A 113 1.60 -28.80 -4.94
CA SER A 113 1.59 -28.47 -3.50
C SER A 113 2.51 -27.32 -3.12
N GLU A 114 3.47 -26.95 -3.98
CA GLU A 114 4.37 -25.81 -3.79
C GLU A 114 3.87 -24.57 -4.55
N SER A 115 4.39 -23.39 -4.21
CA SER A 115 3.98 -22.17 -4.91
C SER A 115 4.42 -22.18 -6.38
N VAL A 116 3.50 -21.80 -7.26
CA VAL A 116 3.73 -21.70 -8.71
C VAL A 116 3.42 -20.28 -9.16
N ARG A 117 4.27 -19.70 -10.00
CA ARG A 117 3.99 -18.42 -10.67
C ARG A 117 4.20 -18.55 -12.17
N SER A 118 3.20 -18.20 -12.95
CA SER A 118 3.27 -18.21 -14.42
C SER A 118 2.29 -17.19 -15.03
N PRO A 119 2.46 -16.82 -16.31
CA PRO A 119 1.56 -15.88 -16.97
C PRO A 119 0.09 -16.33 -17.01
N GLU A 120 -0.16 -17.63 -17.02
CA GLU A 120 -1.51 -18.23 -17.20
C GLU A 120 -2.12 -18.71 -15.87
N PHE A 121 -1.29 -18.95 -14.85
CA PHE A 121 -1.68 -19.62 -13.61
C PHE A 121 -0.72 -19.28 -12.45
N ASN A 122 -1.29 -18.96 -11.28
CA ASN A 122 -0.54 -18.80 -10.03
C ASN A 122 -1.16 -19.66 -8.92
N PHE A 123 -0.32 -20.22 -8.06
CA PHE A 123 -0.74 -20.99 -6.89
C PHE A 123 0.05 -20.61 -5.65
N TYR A 124 -0.69 -20.39 -4.56
CA TYR A 124 -0.19 -20.01 -3.24
C TYR A 124 -0.76 -20.99 -2.19
N PRO A 125 0.01 -21.99 -1.72
CA PRO A 125 -0.48 -23.00 -0.79
C PRO A 125 -0.80 -22.42 0.61
N ALA A 126 -1.80 -22.99 1.28
CA ALA A 126 -2.24 -22.63 2.63
C ALA A 126 -1.08 -22.73 3.64
N TRP A 127 -1.03 -21.76 4.55
CA TRP A 127 0.04 -21.63 5.53
C TRP A 127 0.12 -22.83 6.49
N ASN A 128 1.14 -23.70 6.35
CA ASN A 128 1.45 -24.78 7.31
C ASN A 128 2.98 -25.00 7.45
N ALA A 129 3.75 -23.96 7.80
CA ALA A 129 5.14 -24.08 8.29
C ALA A 129 5.58 -22.75 8.96
N PRO A 130 6.63 -22.74 9.81
CA PRO A 130 7.21 -21.50 10.34
C PRO A 130 7.67 -20.59 9.19
N ILE A 131 7.47 -19.28 9.35
CA ILE A 131 7.75 -18.28 8.33
C ILE A 131 9.25 -18.33 7.94
N PRO A 132 9.60 -18.61 6.67
CA PRO A 132 10.94 -18.36 6.19
C PRO A 132 11.13 -16.84 6.06
N SER A 133 12.29 -16.34 6.50
CA SER A 133 12.72 -14.93 6.50
C SER A 133 12.70 -14.19 5.15
N ARG A 134 12.24 -14.84 4.07
CA ARG A 134 12.11 -14.28 2.72
C ARG A 134 10.67 -13.90 2.37
N GLY A 135 9.67 -14.58 2.95
CA GLY A 135 8.24 -14.32 2.68
C GLY A 135 7.69 -13.10 3.43
N GLU A 136 8.15 -12.83 4.66
CA GLU A 136 7.78 -11.63 5.42
C GLU A 136 8.15 -10.33 4.69
N ARG A 137 9.34 -10.27 4.07
CA ARG A 137 9.78 -9.10 3.31
C ARG A 137 8.95 -8.85 2.04
N GLU A 138 8.43 -9.91 1.41
CA GLU A 138 7.54 -9.76 0.25
C GLU A 138 6.19 -9.14 0.67
N PHE A 139 5.65 -9.55 1.83
CA PHE A 139 4.42 -8.95 2.38
C PHE A 139 4.62 -7.52 2.86
N ASP A 140 5.72 -7.24 3.54
CA ASP A 140 6.05 -5.90 3.98
C ASP A 140 6.14 -4.94 2.80
N SER A 141 6.74 -5.38 1.68
CA SER A 141 6.86 -4.57 0.46
C SER A 141 5.49 -4.23 -0.13
N ILE A 142 4.50 -5.13 -0.07
CA ILE A 142 3.13 -4.85 -0.54
C ILE A 142 2.50 -3.75 0.31
N PHE A 143 2.56 -3.85 1.64
CA PHE A 143 1.96 -2.83 2.50
C PHE A 143 2.71 -1.50 2.46
N MET A 144 4.03 -1.52 2.27
CA MET A 144 4.80 -0.30 2.04
C MET A 144 4.45 0.34 0.69
N ALA A 145 4.30 -0.44 -0.38
CA ALA A 145 3.81 0.06 -1.66
C ALA A 145 2.42 0.68 -1.53
N ARG A 146 1.54 0.13 -0.67
CA ARG A 146 0.27 0.77 -0.32
C ARG A 146 0.48 2.15 0.29
N ALA A 147 1.32 2.23 1.32
CA ALA A 147 1.61 3.46 2.04
C ALA A 147 2.17 4.52 1.07
N ILE A 148 3.05 4.13 0.15
CA ILE A 148 3.56 5.01 -0.91
C ILE A 148 2.41 5.52 -1.79
N SER A 149 1.49 4.64 -2.23
CA SER A 149 0.36 5.03 -3.09
C SER A 149 -0.65 5.97 -2.42
N LEU A 150 -0.70 5.98 -1.07
CA LEU A 150 -1.59 6.85 -0.30
C LEU A 150 -1.04 8.27 -0.14
N ALA A 151 0.28 8.47 -0.30
CA ALA A 151 0.89 9.77 -0.13
C ALA A 151 0.38 10.77 -1.19
N ARG A 152 0.17 12.02 -0.78
CA ARG A 152 -0.45 13.08 -1.60
C ARG A 152 0.50 14.27 -1.79
N PRO A 153 1.58 14.12 -2.59
CA PRO A 153 2.46 15.23 -2.93
C PRO A 153 1.68 16.36 -3.62
N GLY A 154 2.10 17.60 -3.41
CA GLY A 154 1.37 18.77 -3.93
C GLY A 154 0.07 19.10 -3.19
N HIS A 155 -0.19 18.51 -2.01
CA HIS A 155 -1.33 18.85 -1.14
C HIS A 155 -0.92 19.14 0.32
N THR A 156 0.29 18.74 0.71
CA THR A 156 0.70 18.58 2.12
C THR A 156 1.72 19.63 2.58
N TRP A 157 2.07 20.58 1.71
CA TRP A 157 3.02 21.65 2.05
C TRP A 157 2.51 22.45 3.26
N PRO A 158 3.40 22.89 4.17
CA PRO A 158 4.86 22.83 4.08
C PRO A 158 5.51 21.50 4.51
N ASN A 159 4.72 20.50 4.88
CA ASN A 159 5.20 19.22 5.40
C ASN A 159 5.36 18.18 4.28
N PRO A 160 6.15 17.11 4.49
CA PRO A 160 6.29 16.05 3.50
C PRO A 160 4.99 15.28 3.26
N ALA A 161 4.85 14.71 2.06
CA ALA A 161 3.77 13.79 1.76
C ALA A 161 4.10 12.41 2.33
N VAL A 162 3.36 12.00 3.36
CA VAL A 162 3.54 10.70 4.02
C VAL A 162 2.27 9.88 3.88
N GLY A 163 2.42 8.57 3.68
CA GLY A 163 1.35 7.58 3.83
C GLY A 163 1.66 6.58 4.95
N CYS A 164 0.61 6.03 5.54
CA CYS A 164 0.66 5.09 6.64
C CYS A 164 -0.42 4.01 6.48
N VAL A 165 -0.06 2.75 6.68
CA VAL A 165 -0.98 1.60 6.70
C VAL A 165 -0.79 0.82 7.98
N LEU A 166 -1.90 0.55 8.68
CA LEU A 166 -1.91 -0.33 9.85
C LEU A 166 -2.42 -1.70 9.44
N VAL A 167 -1.65 -2.74 9.77
CA VAL A 167 -1.93 -4.12 9.40
C VAL A 167 -1.98 -5.00 10.62
N LYS A 168 -3.04 -5.77 10.79
CA LYS A 168 -3.17 -6.76 11.87
C LYS A 168 -3.62 -8.08 11.29
N ASP A 169 -2.92 -9.16 11.67
CA ASP A 169 -3.15 -10.50 11.12
C ASP A 169 -3.12 -10.53 9.58
N GLY A 170 -2.31 -9.65 8.97
CA GLY A 170 -2.18 -9.42 7.52
C GLY A 170 -3.34 -8.75 6.83
N VAL A 171 -4.27 -8.18 7.60
CA VAL A 171 -5.37 -7.37 7.09
C VAL A 171 -5.01 -5.91 7.27
N VAL A 172 -5.18 -5.09 6.23
CA VAL A 172 -5.19 -3.64 6.41
C VAL A 172 -6.39 -3.26 7.27
N ILE A 173 -6.14 -2.79 8.48
CA ILE A 173 -7.19 -2.38 9.43
C ILE A 173 -7.47 -0.88 9.35
N ALA A 174 -6.50 -0.09 8.89
CA ALA A 174 -6.65 1.34 8.64
C ALA A 174 -5.56 1.87 7.70
N GLU A 175 -5.90 2.98 7.05
CA GLU A 175 -5.03 3.70 6.13
C GLU A 175 -5.07 5.18 6.47
N GLY A 176 -3.95 5.87 6.25
CA GLY A 176 -3.83 7.30 6.48
C GLY A 176 -2.84 7.93 5.51
N ALA A 177 -3.15 9.15 5.10
CA ALA A 177 -2.24 10.01 4.36
C ALA A 177 -2.11 11.33 5.11
N THR A 178 -1.01 12.05 4.93
CA THR A 178 -0.88 13.40 5.49
C THR A 178 -1.99 14.30 4.94
N GLY A 179 -2.65 15.03 5.84
CA GLY A 179 -3.76 15.93 5.51
C GLY A 179 -3.32 17.18 4.72
N ASP A 180 -4.29 17.87 4.14
CA ASP A 180 -4.05 19.08 3.36
C ASP A 180 -3.43 20.18 4.26
N GLY A 181 -2.42 20.90 3.75
CA GLY A 181 -1.63 21.82 4.58
C GLY A 181 -0.65 21.11 5.53
N GLY A 182 -0.51 19.78 5.42
CA GLY A 182 0.50 18.99 6.10
C GLY A 182 0.13 18.46 7.49
N ARG A 183 -1.16 18.58 7.86
CA ARG A 183 -1.72 18.05 9.11
C ARG A 183 -3.17 17.55 8.87
N PRO A 184 -3.64 16.56 9.64
CA PRO A 184 -2.88 15.69 10.54
C PRO A 184 -1.84 14.84 9.80
N HIS A 185 -0.87 14.28 10.53
CA HIS A 185 0.11 13.34 9.95
C HIS A 185 -0.55 12.03 9.52
N ALA A 186 0.10 11.29 8.63
CA ALA A 186 -0.44 10.04 8.10
C ALA A 186 -0.72 9.01 9.19
N GLU A 187 0.19 8.88 10.16
CA GLU A 187 0.05 7.95 11.29
C GLU A 187 -1.09 8.37 12.22
N GLU A 188 -1.35 9.67 12.37
CA GLU A 188 -2.50 10.16 13.15
C GLU A 188 -3.81 9.72 12.49
N ASN A 189 -3.95 9.99 11.19
CA ASN A 189 -5.14 9.62 10.45
C ASN A 189 -5.37 8.10 10.46
N ALA A 190 -4.31 7.30 10.30
CA ALA A 190 -4.41 5.84 10.34
C ALA A 190 -4.78 5.33 11.75
N LEU A 191 -4.15 5.87 12.80
CA LEU A 191 -4.43 5.49 14.19
C LEU A 191 -5.84 5.92 14.63
N ASP A 192 -6.28 7.12 14.26
CA ASP A 192 -7.62 7.62 14.58
C ASP A 192 -8.69 6.77 13.87
N ALA A 193 -8.44 6.33 12.64
CA ALA A 193 -9.32 5.41 11.93
C ALA A 193 -9.34 4.00 12.54
N ALA A 194 -8.21 3.48 13.01
CA ALA A 194 -8.12 2.15 13.62
C ALA A 194 -8.69 2.09 15.05
N GLY A 195 -8.54 3.16 15.84
CA GLY A 195 -8.84 3.16 17.27
C GLY A 195 -8.16 2.00 18.00
N GLU A 196 -8.89 1.34 18.91
CA GLU A 196 -8.37 0.22 19.70
C GLU A 196 -7.90 -0.99 18.88
N THR A 197 -8.31 -1.10 17.61
CA THR A 197 -7.89 -2.23 16.76
C THR A 197 -6.41 -2.15 16.37
N ALA A 198 -5.78 -0.97 16.49
CA ALA A 198 -4.36 -0.75 16.25
C ALA A 198 -3.45 -1.53 17.22
N ARG A 199 -3.96 -1.91 18.40
CA ARG A 199 -3.18 -2.65 19.39
C ARG A 199 -2.69 -3.98 18.81
N GLY A 200 -1.37 -4.19 18.84
CA GLY A 200 -0.71 -5.37 18.29
C GLY A 200 -0.53 -5.36 16.76
N ALA A 201 -0.91 -4.28 16.07
CA ALA A 201 -0.72 -4.16 14.62
C ALA A 201 0.73 -3.82 14.24
N THR A 202 1.05 -4.00 12.96
CA THR A 202 2.24 -3.45 12.30
C THR A 202 1.86 -2.14 11.61
N ALA A 203 2.63 -1.07 11.81
CA ALA A 203 2.51 0.16 11.04
C ALA A 203 3.56 0.21 9.93
N TYR A 204 3.14 0.42 8.68
CA TYR A 204 4.00 0.69 7.54
C TYR A 204 3.91 2.17 7.19
N VAL A 205 5.01 2.92 7.30
CA VAL A 205 5.01 4.39 7.15
C VAL A 205 6.07 4.82 6.14
N THR A 206 5.74 5.70 5.21
CA THR A 206 6.71 6.08 4.15
C THR A 206 7.86 6.96 4.65
N LEU A 207 7.76 7.51 5.86
CA LEU A 207 8.76 8.36 6.49
C LEU A 207 8.91 7.96 7.97
N GLU A 208 10.10 8.14 8.53
CA GLU A 208 10.37 7.97 9.96
C GLU A 208 9.32 8.68 10.82
N PRO A 209 8.63 7.97 11.75
CA PRO A 209 7.64 8.60 12.62
C PRO A 209 8.26 9.67 13.51
N CYS A 210 7.69 10.87 13.50
CA CYS A 210 8.33 12.01 14.18
C CYS A 210 8.58 11.76 15.69
N GLY A 211 9.75 12.19 16.17
CA GLY A 211 10.16 12.11 17.56
C GLY A 211 9.70 13.29 18.43
N LYS A 212 9.50 14.45 17.82
CA LYS A 212 9.03 15.67 18.47
C LYS A 212 8.24 16.52 17.49
N ARG A 213 7.30 17.31 18.00
CA ARG A 213 6.57 18.31 17.21
C ARG A 213 7.01 19.72 17.55
N SER A 214 7.06 20.58 16.53
CA SER A 214 7.23 22.02 16.71
C SER A 214 6.08 22.65 17.51
N SER A 215 4.87 22.09 17.43
CA SER A 215 3.69 22.56 18.17
C SER A 215 3.65 22.12 19.64
N GLY A 216 4.51 21.18 20.07
CA GLY A 216 4.49 20.63 21.43
C GLY A 216 3.40 19.58 21.71
N GLY A 217 2.52 19.26 20.74
CA GLY A 217 1.57 18.15 20.85
C GLY A 217 2.25 16.77 20.75
N ALA A 218 1.51 15.71 21.09
CA ALA A 218 2.01 14.34 21.02
C ALA A 218 2.53 14.00 19.61
N SER A 219 3.76 13.51 19.55
CA SER A 219 4.43 13.06 18.34
C SER A 219 3.88 11.73 17.82
N CYS A 220 4.09 11.42 16.54
CA CYS A 220 3.62 10.16 15.94
C CYS A 220 4.20 8.94 16.67
N SER A 221 5.48 8.99 17.04
CA SER A 221 6.08 7.92 17.85
C SER A 221 5.43 7.77 19.23
N GLU A 222 5.03 8.85 19.91
CA GLU A 222 4.25 8.76 21.17
C GLU A 222 2.87 8.17 20.95
N ARG A 223 2.19 8.55 19.87
CA ARG A 223 0.87 8.01 19.52
C ARG A 223 0.93 6.52 19.16
N LEU A 224 1.95 6.09 18.41
CA LEU A 224 2.18 4.68 18.09
C LEU A 224 2.45 3.85 19.36
N VAL A 225 3.26 4.37 20.29
CA VAL A 225 3.47 3.73 21.61
C VAL A 225 2.15 3.63 22.38
N ALA A 226 1.40 4.72 22.47
CA ALA A 226 0.13 4.76 23.20
C ALA A 226 -0.92 3.79 22.61
N ALA A 227 -0.96 3.66 21.29
CA ALA A 227 -1.82 2.72 20.58
C ALA A 227 -1.40 1.25 20.80
N GLY A 228 -0.17 1.01 21.23
CA GLY A 228 0.35 -0.33 21.48
C GLY A 228 0.54 -1.14 20.20
N VAL A 229 1.00 -0.52 19.11
CA VAL A 229 1.43 -1.25 17.91
C VAL A 229 2.61 -2.18 18.26
N ALA A 230 2.66 -3.36 17.64
CA ALA A 230 3.72 -4.34 17.93
C ALA A 230 4.99 -4.10 17.11
N ARG A 231 4.83 -3.55 15.89
CA ARG A 231 5.92 -3.37 14.93
C ARG A 231 5.70 -2.10 14.10
N VAL A 232 6.80 -1.45 13.73
CA VAL A 232 6.81 -0.31 12.80
C VAL A 232 7.86 -0.57 11.73
N VAL A 233 7.48 -0.45 10.46
CA VAL A 233 8.38 -0.55 9.32
C VAL A 233 8.29 0.77 8.57
N TYR A 234 9.42 1.41 8.29
CA TYR A 234 9.41 2.69 7.58
C TYR A 234 10.38 2.74 6.40
N ALA A 235 10.06 3.54 5.39
CA ALA A 235 10.81 3.58 4.13
C ALA A 235 12.01 4.53 4.19
N CYS A 236 11.79 5.82 4.48
CA CYS A 236 12.86 6.82 4.51
C CYS A 236 13.11 7.34 5.94
N ASP A 237 14.37 7.58 6.30
CA ASP A 237 14.69 8.39 7.48
C ASP A 237 14.20 9.84 7.29
N ASP A 238 13.79 10.50 8.38
CA ASP A 238 13.36 11.91 8.29
C ASP A 238 14.58 12.83 8.33
N PRO A 239 14.86 13.60 7.25
CA PRO A 239 16.01 14.50 7.19
C PRO A 239 15.89 15.72 8.13
N SER A 240 14.75 15.89 8.80
CA SER A 240 14.51 16.96 9.75
C SER A 240 15.44 16.88 10.97
N PRO A 241 16.03 18.01 11.41
CA PRO A 241 16.79 18.03 12.65
C PRO A 241 15.93 17.68 13.88
N TYR A 242 14.60 17.80 13.77
CA TYR A 242 13.66 17.45 14.83
C TYR A 242 13.34 15.95 14.92
N ALA A 243 13.69 15.17 13.89
CA ALA A 243 13.61 13.72 13.96
C ALA A 243 14.79 13.19 14.79
N SER A 244 16.03 13.44 14.33
CA SER A 244 17.28 12.99 15.00
C SER A 244 17.20 11.55 15.53
N HIS A 245 16.51 10.66 14.81
CA HIS A 245 16.21 9.27 15.21
C HIS A 245 15.51 9.12 16.58
N ALA A 246 14.97 10.20 17.14
CA ALA A 246 14.30 10.20 18.44
C ALA A 246 12.98 9.42 18.39
N GLY A 247 12.29 9.41 17.24
CA GLY A 247 11.10 8.61 17.01
C GLY A 247 11.39 7.11 17.08
N PRO A 248 12.25 6.58 16.19
CA PRO A 248 12.76 5.22 16.23
C PRO A 248 13.28 4.80 17.61
N GLN A 249 14.09 5.65 18.26
CA GLN A 249 14.62 5.34 19.58
C GLN A 249 13.50 5.20 20.63
N ARG A 250 12.50 6.09 20.61
CA ARG A 250 11.33 5.98 21.50
C ARG A 250 10.58 4.67 21.29
N LEU A 251 10.35 4.29 20.03
CA LEU A 251 9.67 3.04 19.69
C LEU A 251 10.45 1.82 20.18
N ARG A 252 11.77 1.76 19.95
CA ARG A 252 12.65 0.70 20.48
C ARG A 252 12.59 0.62 22.01
N ASN A 253 12.67 1.75 22.70
CA ASN A 253 12.62 1.80 24.16
C ASN A 253 11.27 1.32 24.74
N ALA A 254 10.19 1.45 23.97
CA ALA A 254 8.88 0.92 24.33
C ALA A 254 8.70 -0.58 24.00
N GLY A 255 9.74 -1.25 23.48
CA GLY A 255 9.70 -2.66 23.10
C GLY A 255 9.03 -2.93 21.75
N ILE A 256 8.81 -1.89 20.93
CA ILE A 256 8.23 -2.02 19.59
C ILE A 256 9.34 -2.42 18.61
N VAL A 257 9.10 -3.45 17.80
CA VAL A 257 10.02 -3.88 16.74
C VAL A 257 10.05 -2.79 15.67
N ILE A 258 11.23 -2.32 15.28
CA ILE A 258 11.35 -1.30 14.23
C ILE A 258 12.43 -1.63 13.21
N GLU A 259 12.05 -1.49 11.95
CA GLU A 259 12.84 -1.74 10.75
C GLU A 259 12.73 -0.53 9.81
N SER A 260 13.82 -0.23 9.11
CA SER A 260 13.97 0.94 8.24
C SER A 260 14.32 0.53 6.81
N SER A 261 14.32 1.50 5.91
CA SER A 261 14.82 1.38 4.53
C SER A 261 14.05 0.39 3.63
N LEU A 262 12.79 0.06 3.97
CA LEU A 262 11.96 -0.77 3.10
C LEU A 262 11.37 0.07 1.95
N LEU A 263 11.71 -0.27 0.70
CA LEU A 263 11.32 0.50 -0.50
C LEU A 263 11.73 1.97 -0.42
N GLU A 264 12.90 2.25 0.16
CA GLU A 264 13.43 3.60 0.34
C GLU A 264 13.55 4.34 -1.00
N SER A 265 14.08 3.68 -2.04
CA SER A 265 14.23 4.25 -3.38
C SER A 265 12.90 4.71 -3.98
N GLU A 266 11.85 3.93 -3.77
CA GLU A 266 10.51 4.18 -4.26
C GLU A 266 9.83 5.29 -3.44
N ALA A 267 10.09 5.39 -2.14
CA ALA A 267 9.50 6.42 -1.28
C ALA A 267 10.25 7.77 -1.33
N ALA A 268 11.54 7.79 -1.69
CA ALA A 268 12.39 8.98 -1.59
C ALA A 268 11.85 10.21 -2.35
N HIS A 269 11.19 10.01 -3.49
CA HIS A 269 10.61 11.10 -4.27
C HIS A 269 9.52 11.87 -3.51
N LEU A 270 8.82 11.23 -2.57
CA LEU A 270 7.76 11.85 -1.76
C LEU A 270 8.31 12.92 -0.80
N ILE A 271 9.55 12.76 -0.35
CA ILE A 271 10.21 13.65 0.61
C ILE A 271 11.30 14.53 -0.01
N ALA A 272 11.68 14.28 -1.27
CA ALA A 272 12.73 15.02 -1.96
C ALA A 272 12.53 16.56 -1.92
N PRO A 273 11.34 17.14 -2.15
CA PRO A 273 11.16 18.59 -2.06
C PRO A 273 11.38 19.12 -0.64
N PHE A 274 10.95 18.37 0.38
CA PHE A 274 11.13 18.73 1.78
C PHE A 274 12.62 18.66 2.18
N ALA A 275 13.32 17.59 1.80
CA ALA A 275 14.75 17.43 2.03
C ALA A 275 15.57 18.53 1.33
N TYR A 276 15.21 18.86 0.09
CA TYR A 276 15.84 19.96 -0.67
C TYR A 276 15.70 21.29 0.07
N PHE A 277 14.50 21.60 0.60
CA PHE A 277 14.27 22.80 1.39
C PHE A 277 15.11 22.83 2.67
N LEU A 278 15.18 21.73 3.42
CA LEU A 278 16.00 21.67 4.64
C LEU A 278 17.49 21.94 4.35
N LYS A 279 17.99 21.50 3.19
CA LYS A 279 19.38 21.69 2.79
C LYS A 279 19.67 23.10 2.27
N THR A 280 18.73 23.71 1.55
CA THR A 280 18.99 24.92 0.74
C THR A 280 18.25 26.17 1.21
N GLY A 281 17.21 26.01 2.03
CA GLY A 281 16.26 27.07 2.38
C GLY A 281 15.32 27.47 1.23
N LYS A 282 15.34 26.77 0.09
CA LYS A 282 14.57 27.10 -1.12
C LYS A 282 13.64 25.95 -1.52
N PRO A 283 12.51 26.22 -2.21
CA PRO A 283 11.71 25.18 -2.82
C PRO A 283 12.50 24.47 -3.93
N MET A 284 12.23 23.18 -4.13
CA MET A 284 12.70 22.43 -5.29
C MET A 284 11.88 22.84 -6.52
N VAL A 285 12.55 23.18 -7.64
CA VAL A 285 11.87 23.63 -8.87
C VAL A 285 12.20 22.71 -10.03
N ARG A 286 11.19 22.21 -10.74
CA ARG A 286 11.36 21.34 -11.92
C ARG A 286 10.58 21.85 -13.13
N GLU A 287 10.97 21.41 -14.32
CA GLU A 287 10.13 21.59 -15.51
C GLU A 287 9.00 20.53 -15.49
N SER A 288 7.75 20.96 -15.67
CA SER A 288 6.62 20.03 -15.85
C SER A 288 5.50 20.69 -16.66
N GLY A 289 4.89 19.91 -17.56
CA GLY A 289 3.64 20.27 -18.23
C GLY A 289 2.39 19.80 -17.47
N ASP A 290 2.58 19.03 -16.41
CA ASP A 290 1.51 18.50 -15.54
C ASP A 290 1.68 19.07 -14.12
N PRO A 291 0.68 19.78 -13.57
CA PRO A 291 0.73 20.31 -12.21
C PRO A 291 0.66 19.23 -11.12
N ALA A 292 0.32 17.98 -11.45
CA ALA A 292 0.17 16.91 -10.46
C ALA A 292 1.47 16.68 -9.64
N GLY A 293 1.33 16.64 -8.31
CA GLY A 293 2.46 16.40 -7.39
C GLY A 293 3.31 17.65 -7.08
N PHE A 294 2.98 18.81 -7.67
CA PHE A 294 3.58 20.09 -7.36
C PHE A 294 2.65 20.93 -6.47
N ASP A 295 3.24 21.78 -5.62
CA ASP A 295 2.47 22.66 -4.75
C ASP A 295 1.89 23.85 -5.56
N ALA A 296 2.62 24.32 -6.57
CA ALA A 296 2.21 25.42 -7.46
C ALA A 296 3.17 25.60 -8.67
N GLU A 297 2.70 26.34 -9.67
CA GLU A 297 3.56 26.92 -10.71
C GLU A 297 4.34 28.10 -10.14
N PHE A 298 5.65 28.18 -10.43
CA PHE A 298 6.49 29.28 -9.98
C PHE A 298 6.39 30.49 -10.92
N HIS A 299 5.87 31.58 -10.38
CA HIS A 299 5.74 32.87 -11.05
C HIS A 299 6.51 33.95 -10.26
N PRO A 300 7.78 34.24 -10.59
CA PRO A 300 8.54 35.29 -9.91
C PRO A 300 8.14 36.68 -10.39
N ASN A 301 8.28 37.67 -9.51
CA ASN A 301 8.20 39.07 -9.92
C ASN A 301 9.36 39.45 -10.86
N THR A 302 9.07 40.19 -11.93
CA THR A 302 10.05 40.52 -12.98
C THR A 302 11.20 41.40 -12.51
N ASP A 303 10.98 42.19 -11.45
CA ASP A 303 11.94 43.17 -10.95
C ASP A 303 12.80 42.63 -9.78
N ALA A 304 12.51 41.42 -9.31
CA ALA A 304 13.19 40.79 -8.18
C ALA A 304 14.18 39.71 -8.66
N ASP A 305 15.26 39.50 -7.89
CA ASP A 305 16.18 38.41 -8.19
C ASP A 305 15.56 37.04 -7.83
N LEU A 306 15.87 36.02 -8.62
CA LEU A 306 15.30 34.68 -8.47
C LEU A 306 15.58 34.04 -7.10
N ALA A 307 16.70 34.37 -6.46
CA ALA A 307 17.04 33.78 -5.17
C ALA A 307 16.12 34.31 -4.07
N SER A 308 15.87 35.63 -4.07
CA SER A 308 14.94 36.29 -3.16
C SER A 308 13.50 35.82 -3.38
N GLU A 309 13.08 35.66 -4.64
CA GLU A 309 11.75 35.12 -4.95
C GLU A 309 11.60 33.68 -4.43
N LEU A 310 12.55 32.79 -4.71
CA LEU A 310 12.50 31.42 -4.18
C LEU A 310 12.46 31.38 -2.65
N ALA A 311 13.22 32.24 -1.98
CA ALA A 311 13.18 32.37 -0.52
C ALA A 311 11.80 32.86 -0.03
N ALA A 312 11.17 33.81 -0.72
CA ALA A 312 9.83 34.31 -0.39
C ALA A 312 8.75 33.23 -0.58
N TRP A 313 8.84 32.42 -1.64
CA TRP A 313 7.96 31.26 -1.83
C TRP A 313 8.17 30.21 -0.75
N ALA A 314 9.42 29.90 -0.39
CA ALA A 314 9.74 29.04 0.75
C ALA A 314 9.16 29.56 2.07
N GLY A 315 9.23 30.88 2.31
CA GLY A 315 8.67 31.54 3.49
C GLY A 315 7.15 31.41 3.60
N ARG A 316 6.44 31.26 2.47
CA ARG A 316 5.00 30.95 2.41
C ARG A 316 4.68 29.47 2.58
N GLY A 317 5.70 28.61 2.66
CA GLY A 317 5.55 27.18 2.91
C GLY A 317 5.68 26.28 1.68
N TYR A 318 5.86 26.83 0.48
CA TYR A 318 6.03 26.02 -0.73
C TYR A 318 7.34 25.23 -0.68
N ARG A 319 7.32 23.98 -1.15
CA ARG A 319 8.46 23.06 -1.15
C ARG A 319 8.73 22.47 -2.53
N HIS A 320 7.71 22.29 -3.35
CA HIS A 320 7.82 21.75 -4.69
C HIS A 320 7.10 22.63 -5.71
N LEU A 321 7.84 23.23 -6.63
CA LEU A 321 7.29 24.12 -7.65
C LEU A 321 7.61 23.59 -9.05
N TYR A 322 6.75 23.90 -10.01
CA TYR A 322 7.03 23.65 -11.41
C TYR A 322 7.11 24.93 -12.23
N VAL A 323 7.79 24.84 -13.36
CA VAL A 323 7.76 25.83 -14.45
C VAL A 323 7.48 25.12 -15.77
N LEU A 324 6.91 25.83 -16.73
CA LEU A 324 6.61 25.23 -18.04
C LEU A 324 7.91 24.83 -18.76
N PRO A 325 7.95 23.63 -19.39
CA PRO A 325 9.14 23.14 -20.08
C PRO A 325 9.61 24.10 -21.18
N GLY A 326 10.91 24.33 -21.25
CA GLY A 326 11.52 25.19 -22.28
C GLY A 326 11.20 26.69 -22.21
N SER A 327 10.45 27.15 -21.19
CA SER A 327 10.18 28.57 -20.96
C SER A 327 11.46 29.36 -20.69
N ASP A 328 11.44 30.68 -20.93
CA ASP A 328 12.60 31.53 -20.63
C ASP A 328 12.91 31.57 -19.13
N LEU A 329 11.89 31.44 -18.29
CA LEU A 329 12.07 31.26 -16.85
C LEU A 329 12.80 29.96 -16.53
N ALA A 330 12.44 28.83 -17.16
CA ALA A 330 13.14 27.56 -16.94
C ALA A 330 14.60 27.61 -17.40
N LYS A 331 14.89 28.26 -18.53
CA LYS A 331 16.27 28.52 -18.99
C LYS A 331 17.04 29.37 -17.98
N SER A 332 16.41 30.43 -17.46
CA SER A 332 17.02 31.31 -16.46
C SER A 332 17.31 30.58 -15.15
N LEU A 333 16.35 29.82 -14.61
CA LEU A 333 16.53 29.00 -13.41
C LEU A 333 17.67 27.99 -13.57
N ARG A 334 17.76 27.33 -14.74
CA ARG A 334 18.86 26.40 -15.05
C ARG A 334 20.21 27.10 -15.07
N ALA A 335 20.32 28.26 -15.72
CA ALA A 335 21.56 29.04 -15.78
C ALA A 335 22.06 29.49 -14.38
N HIS A 336 21.14 29.68 -13.44
CA HIS A 336 21.45 30.06 -12.05
C HIS A 336 21.56 28.85 -11.09
N GLY A 337 21.39 27.62 -11.57
CA GLY A 337 21.46 26.40 -10.75
C GLY A 337 20.26 26.20 -9.79
N TYR A 338 19.12 26.82 -10.10
CA TYR A 338 17.89 26.70 -9.31
C TYR A 338 16.86 25.72 -9.88
N LEU A 339 17.08 25.24 -11.11
CA LEU A 339 16.29 24.16 -11.68
C LEU A 339 16.93 22.82 -11.28
N THR A 340 16.17 21.97 -10.58
CA THR A 340 16.57 20.60 -10.26
C THR A 340 16.21 19.66 -11.41
N GLU A 341 17.09 18.71 -11.69
CA GLU A 341 16.88 17.68 -12.71
C GLU A 341 15.81 16.65 -12.32
#